data_AF-A0A7Y1ST76-F1
#
_entry.id   AF-A0A7Y1ST76-F1
#
_cell.length_a   1.000
_cell.length_b   1.000
_cell.length_c   1.000
_cell.angle_alpha   90.00
_cell.angle_beta   90.00
_cell.angle_gamma   90.00
#
_symmetry.space_group_name_H-M   'P 1'
#
loop_
_entity.id
_entity.type
_entity.pdbx_description
1 polymer ?
#
loop_
_entity_poly.entity_id
_entity_poly.type
_entity_poly.pdbx_seq_one_letter_code
_entity_poly.pdbx_strand_id
1 'polypeptide(L)' 'MTKRLVDIEDSLLREAQQLLGAETMKETVNRALAEVIDLDRRRRLLDRMSTGRGVDLSDEITSAAWE' A
#
# COMPACT_ATOMS: atom_id res chain seq x y z
N MET A 1 -11.73 13.89 -9.85
CA MET A 1 -11.47 12.68 -10.68
C MET A 1 -11.54 13.08 -12.13
N THR A 2 -10.48 12.83 -12.90
CA THR A 2 -10.45 13.10 -14.35
C THR A 2 -10.75 11.81 -15.10
N LYS A 3 -11.61 11.87 -16.12
CA LYS A 3 -11.93 10.70 -16.95
C LYS A 3 -10.72 10.36 -17.82
N ARG A 4 -10.42 9.07 -17.94
CA ARG A 4 -9.41 8.52 -18.83
C ARG A 4 -10.02 7.34 -19.57
N LEU A 5 -9.71 7.21 -20.86
CA LEU A 5 -10.04 6.02 -21.64
C LEU A 5 -8.83 5.08 -21.56
N VAL A 6 -9.07 3.84 -21.16
CA VAL A 6 -8.05 2.79 -21.06
C VAL A 6 -8.69 1.48 -21.50
N ASP A 7 -7.95 0.68 -22.26
CA ASP A 7 -8.37 -0.67 -22.60
C ASP A 7 -7.99 -1.60 -21.45
N ILE A 8 -8.96 -2.38 -20.97
CA ILE A 8 -8.80 -3.30 -19.84
C ILE A 8 -9.36 -4.65 -20.26
N GLU A 9 -8.61 -5.71 -19.98
CA GLU A 9 -9.08 -7.08 -20.18
C GLU A 9 -10.23 -7.40 -19.21
N ASP A 10 -11.40 -7.74 -19.75
CA ASP A 10 -12.62 -8.01 -18.98
C ASP A 10 -12.48 -9.19 -18.00
N SER A 11 -11.59 -10.14 -18.30
CA SER A 11 -11.28 -11.25 -17.38
C SER A 11 -10.55 -10.74 -16.13
N LEU A 12 -9.53 -9.91 -16.31
CA LEU A 12 -8.76 -9.32 -15.22
C LEU A 12 -9.61 -8.37 -14.38
N LEU A 13 -10.47 -7.57 -15.03
CA LEU A 13 -11.38 -6.68 -14.33
C LEU A 13 -12.34 -7.46 -13.43
N ARG A 14 -12.92 -8.56 -13.93
CA ARG A 14 -13.84 -9.40 -13.17
C ARG A 14 -13.15 -10.10 -11.99
N GLU A 15 -11.94 -10.61 -12.20
CA GLU A 15 -11.16 -11.22 -11.13
C GLU A 15 -10.83 -10.19 -10.03
N ALA A 16 -10.38 -9.00 -10.41
CA ALA A 16 -10.12 -7.92 -9.47
C ALA A 16 -11.38 -7.46 -8.73
N GLN A 17 -12.54 -7.41 -9.39
CA GLN A 17 -13.83 -7.12 -8.77
C GLN A 17 -14.18 -8.13 -7.68
N GLN A 18 -13.99 -9.42 -7.95
CA GLN A 18 -14.25 -10.49 -6.98
C GLN A 18 -13.29 -10.42 -5.81
N LEU A 19 -11.99 -10.27 -6.08
CA LEU A 19 -10.95 -10.18 -5.04
C LEU A 19 -11.15 -8.97 -4.11
N LEU A 20 -11.55 -7.83 -4.68
CA LEU A 20 -11.76 -6.60 -3.93
C LEU A 20 -13.18 -6.49 -3.37
N GLY A 21 -14.13 -7.31 -3.83
CA GLY A 21 -15.56 -7.13 -3.51
C GLY A 21 -16.08 -5.78 -3.97
N ALA A 22 -15.69 -5.36 -5.18
CA ALA A 22 -16.06 -4.06 -5.76
C ALA A 22 -17.21 -4.21 -6.76
N GLU A 23 -18.23 -3.37 -6.64
CA GLU A 23 -19.44 -3.47 -7.47
C GLU A 23 -19.26 -2.81 -8.84
N THR A 24 -18.33 -1.86 -8.94
CA THR A 24 -18.12 -1.07 -10.17
C THR A 24 -16.68 -1.12 -10.65
N MET A 25 -16.47 -0.97 -11.95
CA MET A 25 -15.13 -0.85 -12.54
C MET A 25 -14.34 0.31 -11.92
N LYS A 26 -14.98 1.47 -11.73
CA LYS A 26 -14.36 2.64 -11.10
C LYS A 26 -13.86 2.32 -9.69
N GLU A 27 -14.70 1.68 -8.88
CA GLU A 27 -14.33 1.28 -7.53
C GLU A 27 -13.15 0.30 -7.55
N THR A 28 -13.23 -0.71 -8.43
CA THR A 28 -12.17 -1.72 -8.61
C THR A 28 -10.83 -1.08 -8.94
N VAL A 29 -10.80 -0.19 -9.94
CA VAL A 29 -9.58 0.52 -10.35
C VAL A 29 -9.04 1.37 -9.21
N ASN A 30 -9.89 2.15 -8.54
CA ASN A 30 -9.44 3.01 -7.44
C ASN A 30 -8.87 2.21 -6.27
N ARG A 31 -9.52 1.11 -5.89
CA ARG A 31 -9.07 0.25 -4.78
C ARG A 31 -7.80 -0.51 -5.15
N ALA A 32 -7.70 -1.04 -6.37
CA ALA A 32 -6.48 -1.68 -6.84
C ALA A 32 -5.28 -0.73 -6.81
N LEU A 33 -5.45 0.52 -7.26
CA LEU A 33 -4.40 1.54 -7.21
C LEU A 33 -4.00 1.88 -5.76
N ALA A 34 -4.97 1.98 -4.85
CA ALA A 34 -4.70 2.22 -3.44
C ALA A 34 -3.90 1.06 -2.79
N GLU A 35 -4.28 -0.19 -3.04
CA GLU A 35 -3.58 -1.37 -2.51
C GLU A 35 -2.13 -1.44 -2.99
N VAL A 36 -1.86 -1.11 -4.26
CA VAL A 36 -0.48 -1.07 -4.78
C VAL A 36 0.35 -0.03 -4.05
N ILE A 37 -0.20 1.16 -3.83
CA ILE A 37 0.48 2.24 -3.11
C ILE A 37 0.74 1.82 -1.65
N ASP A 38 -0.24 1.21 -1.00
CA ASP A 38 -0.11 0.79 0.40
C ASP A 38 0.85 -0.38 0.57
N LEU A 39 0.88 -1.33 -0.36
CA LEU A 39 1.87 -2.41 -0.39
C LEU A 39 3.29 -1.85 -0.50
N ASP A 40 3.49 -0.86 -1.37
CA ASP A 40 4.78 -0.20 -1.55
C ASP A 40 5.20 0.63 -0.32
N ARG A 41 4.25 1.30 0.36
CA ARG A 41 4.49 1.94 1.67
C ARG A 41 4.91 0.92 2.73
N ARG A 42 4.21 -0.22 2.83
CA ARG A 42 4.54 -1.32 3.76
C ARG A 42 5.94 -1.87 3.48
N ARG A 43 6.28 -2.10 2.21
CA ARG A 43 7.63 -2.54 1.80
C ARG A 43 8.73 -1.56 2.21
N ARG A 44 8.55 -0.27 1.93
CA ARG A 44 9.51 0.77 2.35
C ARG A 44 9.67 0.86 3.86
N LEU A 45 8.59 0.70 4.62
CA LEU A 45 8.64 0.70 6.08
C LEU A 45 9.50 -0.46 6.60
N LEU A 46 9.29 -1.67 6.06
CA LEU A 46 10.06 -2.86 6.45
C LEU A 46 11.54 -2.74 6.05
N ASP A 47 11.84 -2.20 4.87
CA ASP A 47 13.22 -1.92 4.44
C ASP A 47 13.90 -0.92 5.38
N ARG A 48 13.16 0.12 5.79
CA ARG A 48 13.63 1.11 6.76
C ARG A 48 13.96 0.49 8.11
N MET A 49 13.07 -0.35 8.63
CA MET A 49 13.28 -1.08 9.89
C MET A 49 14.46 -2.05 9.81
N SER A 50 14.58 -2.78 8.69
CA SER A 50 15.64 -3.79 8.50
C SER A 50 17.03 -3.17 8.30
N THR A 51 17.09 -1.96 7.73
CA THR A 51 18.37 -1.25 7.49
C THR A 51 18.73 -0.26 8.61
N GLY A 52 17.87 -0.06 9.61
CA GLY A 52 18.05 0.92 10.68
C GLY A 52 18.04 2.39 10.20
N ARG A 53 17.83 2.66 8.91
CA ARG A 53 17.89 4.02 8.36
C ARG A 53 16.68 4.83 8.81
N GLY A 54 16.88 5.91 9.58
CA GLY A 54 15.77 6.75 10.05
C GLY A 54 15.10 6.27 11.33
N VAL A 55 15.70 5.27 11.99
CA VAL A 55 15.51 5.03 13.42
C VAL A 55 16.69 5.73 14.10
N ASP A 56 16.53 7.03 14.38
CA ASP A 56 17.40 7.71 15.35
C ASP A 56 16.89 7.32 16.75
N LEU A 57 17.22 6.11 17.17
CA LEU A 57 17.21 5.77 18.58
C LEU A 57 18.42 6.46 19.17
N SER A 58 18.28 7.76 19.46
CA SER A 58 19.27 8.39 20.31
C SER A 58 19.36 7.58 21.60
N ASP A 59 20.59 7.38 22.08
CA ASP A 59 20.91 6.53 23.25
C ASP A 59 20.13 6.94 24.53
N GLU A 60 19.50 8.11 24.53
CA GLU A 60 18.72 8.67 25.64
C GLU A 60 17.34 7.99 25.83
N ILE A 61 16.75 7.38 24.79
CA ILE A 61 15.43 6.71 24.89
C ILE A 61 15.55 5.25 25.37
N THR A 62 16.70 4.60 25.15
CA THR A 62 16.87 3.18 25.49
C THR A 62 17.07 2.93 26.98
N SER A 63 17.59 3.89 27.75
CA SER A 63 17.75 3.76 29.20
C SER A 63 16.45 3.99 29.98
N ALA A 64 15.57 4.88 29.50
CA ALA A 64 14.31 5.22 30.16
C ALA A 64 13.19 4.17 29.97
N ALA A 65 13.32 3.25 29.01
CA ALA A 65 12.30 2.25 28.72
C ALA A 65 12.37 0.99 29.61
N TRP A 66 13.41 0.87 30.44
CA TRP A 66 13.67 -0.31 31.28
C TRP A 66 13.91 0.01 32.76
N GLU A 67 13.57 1.23 33.21
CA GLU A 67 13.36 1.58 34.63
C GLU A 67 11.86 1.58 34.98
#